data_AF-A0A483CRU8-F1
#
_entry.id   AF-A0A483CRU8-F1
#
_cell.length_a   1.000
_cell.length_b   1.000
_cell.length_c   1.000
_cell.angle_alpha   90.00
_cell.angle_beta   90.00
_cell.angle_gamma   90.00
#
_symmetry.space_group_name_H-M   'P 1'
#
loop_
_entity.id
_entity.type
_entity.pdbx_description
1 polymer ?
#
loop_
_entity_poly.entity_id
_entity_poly.type
_entity_poly.pdbx_seq_one_letter_code
_entity_poly.pdbx_strand_id
1 'polypeptide(L)'
;MITKATILWDQPGTFNRYVNECCNVCCDHATHHMIAAPFYRARTVALIVPTGFANSTYSSLLPGLRASSRRIRSFVEKGGRLLVFGAMDYRAGAYDWLPFAVEYHHEFKQRPLLFPEESGYASLIDGYDTSAVETDGYFRDYDADVVAETPDGEAVIISRTVGDGVVIVTATHEYPSVPFMGAFCTAERETLF
;
A
#
# COMPACT_ATOMS: atom_id res chain seq x y z
N MET A 1 -1.56 20.04 10.88
CA MET A 1 -1.09 18.98 9.96
C MET A 1 -2.21 18.66 8.98
N ILE A 2 -1.87 18.24 7.76
CA ILE A 2 -2.82 17.86 6.72
C ILE A 2 -3.01 16.34 6.78
N THR A 3 -4.26 15.88 6.79
CA THR A 3 -4.61 14.46 6.84
C THR A 3 -5.37 14.10 5.57
N LYS A 4 -4.67 13.53 4.58
CA LYS A 4 -5.25 13.31 3.25
C LYS A 4 -4.68 12.08 2.54
N ALA A 5 -5.57 11.29 1.96
CA ALA A 5 -5.22 10.13 1.15
C ALA A 5 -5.90 10.17 -0.22
N THR A 6 -5.37 9.43 -1.17
CA THR A 6 -6.07 9.09 -2.40
C THR A 6 -6.00 7.57 -2.59
N ILE A 7 -7.16 6.93 -2.65
CA ILE A 7 -7.24 5.51 -2.98
C ILE A 7 -7.29 5.37 -4.50
N LEU A 8 -6.36 4.56 -5.01
CA LEU A 8 -6.30 4.17 -6.41
C LEU A 8 -7.13 2.91 -6.58
N TRP A 9 -8.30 3.02 -7.21
CA TRP A 9 -9.16 1.86 -7.49
C TRP A 9 -10.08 2.16 -8.67
N ASP A 10 -10.77 1.16 -9.21
CA ASP A 10 -11.65 1.39 -10.36
C ASP A 10 -12.93 2.14 -10.00
N GLN A 11 -13.46 1.94 -8.80
CA GLN A 11 -14.66 2.61 -8.29
C GLN A 11 -14.54 2.89 -6.79
N PRO A 12 -15.17 3.95 -6.24
CA PRO A 12 -15.24 4.14 -4.80
C PRO A 12 -15.92 2.95 -4.13
N GLY A 13 -15.37 2.48 -3.00
CA GLY A 13 -15.89 1.29 -2.31
C GLY A 13 -15.86 1.40 -0.79
N THR A 14 -16.07 0.26 -0.13
CA THR A 14 -16.06 0.15 1.34
C THR A 14 -14.77 0.66 1.95
N PHE A 15 -13.63 0.47 1.28
CA PHE A 15 -12.35 0.96 1.79
C PHE A 15 -12.26 2.49 1.80
N ASN A 16 -12.78 3.18 0.78
CA ASN A 16 -12.91 4.65 0.80
C ASN A 16 -13.79 5.10 1.98
N ARG A 17 -14.87 4.37 2.24
CA ARG A 17 -15.77 4.66 3.36
C ARG A 17 -15.06 4.46 4.70
N TYR A 18 -14.32 3.37 4.86
CA TYR A 18 -13.51 3.10 6.05
C TYR A 18 -12.49 4.21 6.33
N VAL A 19 -11.74 4.63 5.32
CA VAL A 19 -10.72 5.68 5.47
C VAL A 19 -11.35 7.03 5.81
N ASN A 20 -12.47 7.40 5.18
CA ASN A 20 -13.17 8.65 5.48
C ASN A 20 -13.88 8.64 6.84
N GLU A 21 -14.71 7.61 7.11
CA GLU A 21 -15.62 7.59 8.25
C GLU A 21 -14.98 7.06 9.53
N CYS A 22 -14.10 6.05 9.44
CA CYS A 22 -13.50 5.42 10.61
C CYS A 22 -12.13 6.02 10.94
N CYS A 23 -11.32 6.33 9.93
CA CYS A 23 -9.98 6.87 10.13
C CYS A 23 -9.94 8.40 10.19
N ASN A 24 -11.05 9.08 9.88
CA ASN A 24 -11.14 10.54 9.79
C ASN A 24 -10.07 11.15 8.86
N VAL A 25 -9.76 10.46 7.75
CA VAL A 25 -8.81 10.89 6.72
C VAL A 25 -9.60 11.38 5.51
N CYS A 26 -9.33 12.59 5.03
CA CYS A 26 -9.92 13.06 3.77
C CYS A 26 -9.42 12.18 2.62
N CYS A 27 -10.28 11.32 2.08
CA CYS A 27 -9.90 10.34 1.08
C CYS A 27 -10.55 10.65 -0.27
N ASP A 28 -9.70 11.11 -1.20
CA ASP A 28 -10.04 11.19 -2.62
C ASP A 28 -10.00 9.80 -3.26
N HIS A 29 -10.60 9.68 -4.44
CA HIS A 29 -10.57 8.48 -5.26
C HIS A 29 -9.97 8.82 -6.64
N ALA A 30 -9.14 7.93 -7.17
CA ALA A 30 -8.61 8.06 -8.52
C ALA A 30 -8.63 6.73 -9.25
N THR A 31 -9.15 6.76 -10.48
CA THR A 31 -9.22 5.59 -11.36
C THR A 31 -7.93 5.38 -12.13
N HIS A 32 -7.78 4.19 -12.71
CA HIS A 32 -6.66 3.88 -13.59
C HIS A 32 -6.54 4.85 -14.79
N HIS A 33 -7.67 5.31 -15.34
CA HIS A 33 -7.70 6.33 -16.41
C HIS A 33 -7.16 7.68 -15.92
N MET A 34 -7.49 8.09 -14.70
CA MET A 34 -7.03 9.36 -14.13
C MET A 34 -5.51 9.34 -13.92
N ILE A 35 -4.97 8.31 -13.25
CA ILE A 35 -3.53 8.26 -12.98
C ILE A 35 -2.69 8.09 -14.25
N ALA A 36 -3.22 7.41 -15.28
CA ALA A 36 -2.57 7.29 -16.58
C ALA A 36 -2.61 8.61 -17.39
N ALA A 37 -3.54 9.53 -17.08
CA ALA A 37 -3.64 10.79 -17.78
C ALA A 37 -2.50 11.76 -17.36
N PRO A 38 -1.73 12.32 -18.32
CA PRO A 38 -0.58 13.17 -18.01
C PRO A 38 -0.93 14.50 -17.33
N PHE A 39 -2.19 14.94 -17.45
CA PHE A 39 -2.70 16.18 -16.87
C PHE A 39 -3.40 15.99 -15.52
N TYR A 40 -3.67 14.75 -15.10
CA TYR A 40 -4.20 14.51 -13.77
C TYR A 40 -3.19 15.00 -12.74
N ARG A 41 -3.64 15.72 -11.73
CA ARG A 41 -2.80 16.25 -10.66
C ARG A 41 -3.57 16.13 -9.36
N ALA A 42 -3.06 15.32 -8.44
CA ALA A 42 -3.60 15.22 -7.09
C ALA A 42 -2.60 15.78 -6.11
N ARG A 43 -3.08 16.50 -5.10
CA ARG A 43 -2.27 16.83 -3.92
C ARG A 43 -2.82 16.01 -2.77
N THR A 44 -1.97 15.14 -2.24
CA THR A 44 -2.30 14.18 -1.19
C THR A 44 -1.06 13.90 -0.34
N VAL A 45 -1.24 13.39 0.88
CA VAL A 45 -0.14 12.90 1.71
C VAL A 45 0.17 11.46 1.34
N ALA A 46 -0.86 10.63 1.23
CA ALA A 46 -0.74 9.21 0.95
C ALA A 46 -1.48 8.78 -0.32
N LEU A 47 -0.90 7.81 -1.03
CA LEU A 47 -1.55 7.00 -2.04
C LEU A 47 -1.76 5.60 -1.49
N ILE A 48 -2.93 5.03 -1.74
CA ILE A 48 -3.26 3.69 -1.27
C ILE A 48 -3.73 2.84 -2.45
N VAL A 49 -3.12 1.67 -2.63
CA VAL A 49 -3.43 0.69 -3.66
C VAL A 49 -3.99 -0.56 -2.97
N PRO A 50 -5.32 -0.79 -2.99
CA PRO A 50 -5.97 -1.91 -2.30
C PRO A 50 -5.61 -3.29 -2.87
N THR A 51 -5.96 -4.34 -2.11
CA THR A 51 -5.77 -5.74 -2.49
C THR A 51 -6.45 -6.04 -3.82
N GLY A 52 -5.79 -6.84 -4.66
CA GLY A 52 -6.34 -7.31 -5.93
C GLY A 52 -6.10 -6.37 -7.11
N PHE A 53 -5.27 -5.34 -6.96
CA PHE A 53 -4.98 -4.36 -8.01
C PHE A 53 -4.40 -4.97 -9.31
N ALA A 54 -3.78 -6.14 -9.22
CA ALA A 54 -3.20 -6.84 -10.36
C ALA A 54 -4.13 -7.89 -10.97
N ASN A 55 -5.13 -8.35 -10.22
CA ASN A 55 -6.05 -9.38 -10.70
C ASN A 55 -7.08 -8.77 -11.66
N SER A 56 -6.93 -9.09 -12.95
CA SER A 56 -7.78 -8.55 -14.03
C SER A 56 -9.26 -8.91 -13.93
N THR A 57 -9.64 -9.86 -13.07
CA THR A 57 -11.04 -10.18 -12.80
C THR A 57 -11.69 -9.14 -11.89
N TYR A 58 -10.90 -8.51 -11.02
CA TYR A 58 -11.36 -7.54 -10.03
C TYR A 58 -11.04 -6.10 -10.42
N SER A 59 -9.90 -5.87 -11.08
CA SER A 59 -9.43 -4.51 -11.34
C SER A 59 -8.68 -4.32 -12.67
N SER A 60 -8.79 -3.12 -13.23
CA SER A 60 -8.01 -2.62 -14.37
C SER A 60 -6.88 -1.67 -13.94
N LEU A 61 -6.48 -1.70 -12.66
CA LEU A 61 -5.56 -0.71 -12.08
C LEU A 61 -4.10 -0.89 -12.50
N LEU A 62 -3.60 -2.12 -12.61
CA LEU A 62 -2.20 -2.41 -12.90
C LEU A 62 -1.63 -1.70 -14.15
N PRO A 63 -2.32 -1.69 -15.32
CA PRO A 63 -1.87 -0.90 -16.47
C PRO A 63 -1.70 0.60 -16.15
N GLY A 64 -2.60 1.18 -15.36
CA GLY A 64 -2.52 2.58 -14.94
C GLY A 64 -1.35 2.86 -14.00
N LEU A 65 -1.07 1.94 -13.08
CA LEU A 65 0.10 2.01 -12.19
C LEU A 65 1.41 1.97 -12.99
N ARG A 66 1.51 1.04 -13.96
CA ARG A 66 2.68 0.94 -14.85
C ARG A 66 2.88 2.20 -15.69
N ALA A 67 1.81 2.72 -16.28
CA ALA A 67 1.84 3.95 -17.07
C ALA A 67 2.25 5.18 -16.24
N SER A 68 1.91 5.20 -14.95
CA SER A 68 2.20 6.30 -14.02
C SER A 68 3.42 6.06 -13.13
N SER A 69 4.17 4.95 -13.31
CA SER A 69 5.32 4.54 -12.48
C SER A 69 6.34 5.65 -12.23
N ARG A 70 6.70 6.44 -13.25
CA ARG A 70 7.62 7.59 -13.10
C ARG A 70 7.07 8.68 -12.18
N ARG A 71 5.76 8.92 -12.22
CA ARG A 71 5.09 9.90 -11.37
C ARG A 71 4.95 9.39 -9.95
N ILE A 72 4.61 8.10 -9.78
CA ILE A 72 4.60 7.43 -8.47
C ILE A 72 5.99 7.55 -7.82
N ARG A 73 7.05 7.22 -8.56
CA ARG A 73 8.43 7.40 -8.10
C ARG A 73 8.69 8.85 -7.66
N SER A 74 8.39 9.83 -8.52
CA SER A 74 8.61 11.25 -8.19
C SER A 74 7.76 11.72 -7.00
N PHE A 75 6.55 11.19 -6.82
CA PHE A 75 5.67 11.49 -5.69
C PHE A 75 6.30 10.99 -4.39
N VAL A 76 6.76 9.74 -4.34
CA VAL A 76 7.40 9.19 -3.14
C VAL A 76 8.73 9.91 -2.85
N GLU A 77 9.57 10.10 -3.87
CA GLU A 77 10.87 10.81 -3.71
C GLU A 77 10.72 12.21 -3.09
N LYS A 78 9.58 12.89 -3.31
CA LYS A 78 9.27 14.24 -2.78
C LYS A 78 8.59 14.24 -1.40
N GLY A 79 8.43 13.08 -0.78
CA GLY A 79 7.83 12.95 0.56
C GLY A 79 6.39 12.42 0.56
N GLY A 80 5.87 12.00 -0.59
CA GLY A 80 4.63 11.26 -0.66
C GLY A 80 4.77 9.87 -0.03
N ARG A 81 3.68 9.33 0.51
CA ARG A 81 3.65 8.02 1.14
C ARG A 81 2.81 7.06 0.33
N LEU A 82 3.26 5.83 0.15
CA LEU A 82 2.57 4.83 -0.67
C LEU A 82 2.30 3.57 0.16
N LEU A 83 1.03 3.18 0.27
CA LEU A 83 0.61 1.91 0.88
C LEU A 83 0.06 1.00 -0.21
N VAL A 84 0.63 -0.18 -0.36
CA VAL A 84 0.27 -1.14 -1.42
C VAL A 84 -0.06 -2.48 -0.79
N PHE A 85 -1.22 -3.01 -1.11
CA PHE A 85 -1.65 -4.32 -0.63
C PHE A 85 -1.28 -5.44 -1.61
N GLY A 86 -1.65 -6.67 -1.26
CA GLY A 86 -1.40 -7.85 -2.07
C GLY A 86 -2.01 -7.78 -3.47
N ALA A 87 -1.26 -8.27 -4.45
CA ALA A 87 -1.65 -8.25 -5.86
C ALA A 87 -2.85 -9.17 -6.17
N MET A 88 -3.06 -10.22 -5.37
CA MET A 88 -4.05 -11.29 -5.59
C MET A 88 -3.95 -11.93 -6.99
N ASP A 89 -2.74 -11.99 -7.54
CA ASP A 89 -2.43 -12.60 -8.84
C ASP A 89 -1.19 -13.48 -8.70
N TYR A 90 -1.17 -14.62 -9.41
CA TYR A 90 -0.04 -15.55 -9.45
C TYR A 90 1.06 -15.11 -10.43
N ARG A 91 0.78 -14.11 -11.28
CA ARG A 91 1.73 -13.64 -12.29
C ARG A 91 2.89 -12.88 -11.66
N ALA A 92 4.10 -13.20 -12.10
CA ALA A 92 5.28 -12.43 -11.77
C ALA A 92 5.17 -10.98 -12.30
N GLY A 93 5.88 -10.05 -11.63
CA GLY A 93 5.97 -8.66 -12.07
C GLY A 93 4.75 -7.80 -11.75
N ALA A 94 3.87 -8.21 -10.83
CA ALA A 94 2.74 -7.37 -10.37
C ALA A 94 3.19 -6.04 -9.76
N TYR A 95 4.44 -5.95 -9.27
CA TYR A 95 5.01 -4.79 -8.58
C TYR A 95 6.09 -4.06 -9.41
N ASP A 96 6.23 -4.35 -10.70
CA ASP A 96 7.25 -3.77 -11.60
C ASP A 96 7.14 -2.23 -11.81
N TRP A 97 6.07 -1.62 -11.29
CA TRP A 97 5.81 -0.19 -11.31
C TRP A 97 6.33 0.55 -10.07
N LEU A 98 6.75 -0.18 -9.01
CA LEU A 98 7.33 0.39 -7.81
C LEU A 98 8.73 0.98 -8.07
N PRO A 99 9.22 1.89 -7.21
CA PRO A 99 10.56 2.44 -7.33
C PRO A 99 11.68 1.42 -7.02
N PHE A 100 11.35 0.21 -6.60
CA PHE A 100 12.26 -0.89 -6.25
C PHE A 100 11.68 -2.26 -6.58
N ALA A 101 12.54 -3.28 -6.57
CA ALA A 101 12.17 -4.66 -6.85
C ALA A 101 11.36 -5.28 -5.70
N VAL A 102 10.24 -5.91 -6.05
CA VAL A 102 9.40 -6.72 -5.16
C VAL A 102 8.85 -7.90 -5.96
N GLU A 103 9.09 -9.11 -5.49
CA GLU A 103 8.51 -10.34 -5.98
C GLU A 103 7.51 -10.89 -4.95
N TYR A 104 6.25 -11.02 -5.39
CA TYR A 104 5.14 -11.46 -4.58
C TYR A 104 4.74 -12.89 -4.93
N HIS A 105 4.43 -13.68 -3.91
CA HIS A 105 3.84 -14.99 -4.04
C HIS A 105 2.42 -14.97 -3.47
N HIS A 106 1.44 -15.24 -4.32
CA HIS A 106 0.04 -15.34 -3.89
C HIS A 106 -0.21 -16.67 -3.19
N GLU A 107 -0.66 -16.60 -1.95
CA GLU A 107 -1.08 -17.75 -1.16
C GLU A 107 -1.97 -17.27 0.00
N PHE A 108 -3.28 -17.43 -0.15
CA PHE A 108 -4.22 -17.06 0.89
C PHE A 108 -4.15 -18.02 2.08
N LYS A 109 -3.77 -17.50 3.26
CA LYS A 109 -3.57 -18.29 4.48
C LYS A 109 -3.60 -17.41 5.72
N GLN A 110 -4.12 -17.94 6.82
CA GLN A 110 -3.97 -17.34 8.14
C GLN A 110 -2.59 -17.70 8.72
N ARG A 111 -1.82 -16.70 9.16
CA ARG A 111 -0.45 -16.87 9.65
C ARG A 111 -0.20 -16.03 10.92
N PRO A 112 0.61 -16.53 11.87
CA PRO A 112 1.18 -15.67 12.89
C PRO A 112 2.21 -14.71 12.28
N LEU A 113 2.26 -13.47 12.77
CA LEU A 113 3.24 -12.47 12.39
C LEU A 113 4.17 -12.11 13.55
N LEU A 114 5.47 -12.04 13.24
CA LEU A 114 6.54 -11.58 14.10
C LEU A 114 7.03 -10.22 13.61
N PHE A 115 7.45 -9.38 14.54
CA PHE A 115 7.99 -8.04 14.28
C PHE A 115 9.46 -8.03 14.71
N PRO A 116 10.39 -8.32 13.78
CA PRO A 116 11.79 -8.55 14.13
C PRO A 116 12.49 -7.31 14.67
N GLU A 117 12.05 -6.12 14.25
CA GLU A 117 12.56 -4.83 14.71
C GLU A 117 11.42 -3.91 15.14
N GLU A 118 11.71 -2.95 16.03
CA GLU A 118 10.77 -1.88 16.34
C GLU A 118 10.59 -0.97 15.12
N SER A 119 9.57 -1.27 14.32
CA SER A 119 9.14 -0.43 13.20
C SER A 119 7.89 0.37 13.57
N GLY A 120 7.88 1.67 13.26
CA GLY A 120 6.68 2.50 13.39
C GLY A 120 5.50 1.99 12.55
N TYR A 121 5.76 1.10 11.58
CA TYR A 121 4.76 0.51 10.71
C TYR A 121 4.13 -0.77 11.25
N ALA A 122 4.62 -1.30 12.38
CA ALA A 122 3.98 -2.42 13.08
C ALA A 122 2.51 -2.10 13.48
N SER A 123 2.24 -0.81 13.72
CA SER A 123 0.90 -0.31 14.02
C SER A 123 -0.14 -0.58 12.92
N LEU A 124 0.28 -0.97 11.71
CA LEU A 124 -0.62 -1.36 10.61
C LEU A 124 -1.65 -2.39 11.06
N ILE A 125 -1.28 -3.33 11.92
CA ILE A 125 -2.18 -4.37 12.44
C ILE A 125 -2.53 -4.20 13.93
N ASP A 126 -2.42 -2.98 14.48
CA ASP A 126 -2.85 -2.72 15.86
C ASP A 126 -4.33 -3.09 16.06
N GLY A 127 -4.60 -3.82 17.15
CA GLY A 127 -5.94 -4.29 17.51
C GLY A 127 -6.33 -5.64 16.92
N TYR A 128 -5.50 -6.24 16.07
CA TYR A 128 -5.69 -7.60 15.55
C TYR A 128 -4.94 -8.65 16.38
N ASP A 129 -5.39 -9.90 16.30
CA ASP A 129 -4.65 -11.03 16.86
C ASP A 129 -3.47 -11.40 15.95
N THR A 130 -2.28 -10.95 16.34
CA THR A 130 -1.04 -11.20 15.59
C THR A 130 -0.68 -12.68 15.44
N SER A 131 -1.30 -13.59 16.19
CA SER A 131 -1.10 -15.03 16.02
C SER A 131 -1.93 -15.62 14.86
N ALA A 132 -2.83 -14.83 14.28
CA ALA A 132 -3.92 -15.30 13.43
C ALA A 132 -4.30 -14.29 12.33
N VAL A 133 -3.31 -13.68 11.68
CA VAL A 133 -3.50 -12.66 10.64
C VAL A 133 -3.83 -13.32 9.29
N GLU A 134 -4.88 -12.87 8.61
CA GLU A 134 -5.19 -13.30 7.25
C GLU A 134 -4.22 -12.63 6.27
N THR A 135 -3.51 -13.46 5.50
CA THR A 135 -2.58 -12.99 4.47
C THR A 135 -3.05 -13.50 3.11
N ASP A 136 -2.91 -12.68 2.07
CA ASP A 136 -3.14 -13.09 0.68
C ASP A 136 -1.86 -13.56 -0.02
N GLY A 137 -0.70 -13.50 0.64
CA GLY A 137 0.58 -13.93 0.11
C GLY A 137 1.76 -13.54 0.99
N TYR A 138 2.96 -13.56 0.40
CA TYR A 138 4.22 -13.12 1.02
C TYR A 138 5.21 -12.64 -0.06
N PHE A 139 6.30 -11.99 0.36
CA PHE A 139 7.35 -11.46 -0.52
C PHE A 139 8.60 -12.33 -0.46
N ARG A 140 9.14 -12.69 -1.64
CA ARG A 140 10.27 -13.63 -1.78
C ARG A 140 11.61 -12.94 -2.05
N ASP A 141 11.57 -11.96 -2.94
CA ASP A 141 12.73 -11.14 -3.31
C ASP A 141 12.29 -9.68 -3.24
N TYR A 142 13.03 -8.88 -2.50
CA TYR A 142 12.69 -7.49 -2.25
C TYR A 142 13.94 -6.70 -1.88
N ASP A 143 14.01 -5.48 -2.36
CA ASP A 143 15.01 -4.49 -1.94
C ASP A 143 14.32 -3.51 -0.98
N ALA A 144 14.04 -3.97 0.24
CA ALA A 144 13.27 -3.27 1.28
C ALA A 144 13.54 -3.88 2.66
N ASP A 145 13.19 -3.15 3.72
CA ASP A 145 13.30 -3.60 5.11
C ASP A 145 12.05 -4.39 5.52
N VAL A 146 12.24 -5.50 6.25
CA VAL A 146 11.15 -6.33 6.76
C VAL A 146 10.52 -5.66 7.99
N VAL A 147 9.22 -5.41 7.93
CA VAL A 147 8.43 -4.89 9.06
C VAL A 147 7.77 -6.03 9.82
N ALA A 148 7.23 -7.01 9.10
CA ALA A 148 6.63 -8.20 9.68
C ALA A 148 6.87 -9.43 8.81
N GLU A 149 7.10 -10.55 9.46
CA GLU A 149 7.37 -11.85 8.83
C GLU A 149 6.68 -13.00 9.56
N THR A 150 6.56 -14.14 8.90
CA THR A 150 6.09 -15.38 9.54
C THR A 150 7.21 -16.03 10.35
N PRO A 151 6.92 -16.95 11.30
CA PRO A 151 7.95 -17.73 11.99
C PRO A 151 8.86 -18.55 11.07
N ASP A 152 8.42 -18.82 9.84
CA ASP A 152 9.19 -19.53 8.81
C ASP A 152 10.11 -18.58 8.01
N GLY A 153 10.13 -17.27 8.34
CA GLY A 153 10.97 -16.25 7.70
C GLY A 153 10.40 -15.69 6.40
N GLU A 154 9.09 -15.83 6.16
CA GLU A 154 8.45 -15.25 4.97
C GLU A 154 8.01 -13.81 5.27
N ALA A 155 8.50 -12.84 4.50
CA ALA A 155 8.13 -11.45 4.70
C ALA A 155 6.68 -11.18 4.27
N VAL A 156 5.89 -10.56 5.15
CA VAL A 156 4.46 -10.24 4.91
C VAL A 156 4.23 -8.74 4.83
N ILE A 157 5.03 -7.94 5.55
CA ILE A 157 5.02 -6.49 5.46
C ILE A 157 6.46 -6.03 5.25
N ILE A 158 6.69 -5.28 4.19
CA ILE A 158 7.98 -4.66 3.89
C ILE A 158 7.83 -3.15 3.74
N SER A 159 8.88 -2.41 4.06
CA SER A 159 8.90 -0.96 3.90
C SER A 159 10.21 -0.50 3.29
N ARG A 160 10.15 0.58 2.52
CA ARG A 160 11.35 1.21 1.96
C ARG A 160 11.21 2.72 1.93
N THR A 161 12.20 3.42 2.48
CA THR A 161 12.37 4.85 2.27
C THR A 161 12.89 5.13 0.86
N VAL A 162 12.26 6.08 0.17
CA VAL A 162 12.66 6.51 -1.18
C VAL A 162 12.61 8.04 -1.22
N GLY A 163 13.79 8.67 -1.29
CA GLY A 163 13.91 10.11 -1.11
C GLY A 163 13.37 10.54 0.25
N ASP A 164 12.47 11.53 0.26
CA ASP A 164 11.83 12.04 1.49
C ASP A 164 10.59 11.21 1.90
N GLY A 165 10.18 10.22 1.11
CA GLY A 165 8.95 9.46 1.30
C GLY A 165 9.18 7.99 1.68
N VAL A 166 8.08 7.25 1.79
CA VAL A 166 8.09 5.82 2.14
C VAL A 166 7.08 5.04 1.32
N VAL A 167 7.45 3.82 0.96
CA VAL A 167 6.56 2.81 0.42
C VAL A 167 6.42 1.69 1.44
N ILE A 168 5.20 1.30 1.76
CA ILE A 168 4.87 0.10 2.53
C ILE A 168 4.13 -0.84 1.58
N VAL A 169 4.59 -2.08 1.51
CA VAL A 169 3.93 -3.15 0.78
C VAL A 169 3.52 -4.22 1.79
N THR A 170 2.24 -4.57 1.81
CA THR A 170 1.67 -5.55 2.74
C THR A 170 0.91 -6.63 1.98
N ALA A 171 1.04 -7.87 2.43
CA ALA A 171 0.20 -8.99 2.01
C ALA A 171 -0.88 -9.33 3.04
N THR A 172 -1.07 -8.49 4.07
CA THR A 172 -2.19 -8.61 5.01
C THR A 172 -3.52 -8.34 4.31
N HIS A 173 -4.55 -9.10 4.67
CA HIS A 173 -5.89 -8.98 4.12
C HIS A 173 -6.84 -8.17 5.03
N GLU A 174 -6.39 -7.79 6.23
CA GLU A 174 -7.11 -6.88 7.12
C GLU A 174 -7.06 -5.42 6.65
N TYR A 175 -8.03 -4.63 7.10
CA TYR A 175 -7.92 -3.18 7.03
C TYR A 175 -6.80 -2.69 7.96
N PRO A 176 -6.02 -1.67 7.55
CA PRO A 176 -5.02 -1.10 8.44
C PRO A 176 -5.68 -0.46 9.64
N SER A 177 -5.06 -0.53 10.81
CA SER A 177 -5.59 0.05 12.03
C SER A 177 -5.86 1.56 11.88
N VAL A 178 -6.86 2.06 12.61
CA VAL A 178 -7.18 3.50 12.64
C VAL A 178 -5.98 4.36 13.08
N PRO A 179 -5.22 4.01 14.15
CA PRO A 179 -4.02 4.75 14.53
C PRO A 179 -2.98 4.83 13.42
N PHE A 180 -2.72 3.71 12.73
CA PHE A 180 -1.79 3.68 11.61
C PHE A 180 -2.25 4.59 10.47
N MET A 181 -3.52 4.50 10.06
CA MET A 181 -4.06 5.33 8.99
C MET A 181 -3.99 6.83 9.32
N GLY A 182 -4.30 7.19 10.57
CA GLY A 182 -4.17 8.56 11.05
C GLY A 182 -2.74 9.07 10.95
N ALA A 183 -1.75 8.28 11.40
CA ALA A 183 -0.34 8.66 11.34
C ALA A 183 0.19 8.68 9.89
N PHE A 184 -0.08 7.63 9.12
CA PHE A 184 0.44 7.43 7.77
C PHE A 184 -0.14 8.44 6.77
N CYS A 185 -1.39 8.86 6.93
CA CYS A 185 -2.01 9.85 6.04
C CYS A 185 -1.86 11.30 6.51
N THR A 186 -1.11 11.55 7.60
CA THR A 186 -0.90 12.89 8.15
C THR A 186 0.54 13.40 7.96
N ALA A 187 0.69 14.61 7.42
CA ALA A 187 1.97 15.28 7.25
C ALA A 187 1.86 16.81 7.33
N GLU A 188 2.99 17.52 7.33
CA GLU A 188 3.00 18.99 7.31
C GLU A 188 2.59 19.58 5.96
N ARG A 189 2.82 18.84 4.87
CA ARG A 189 2.53 19.24 3.50
C ARG A 189 1.94 18.08 2.69
N GLU A 190 1.17 18.43 1.67
CA GLU A 190 0.77 17.50 0.61
C GLU A 190 1.87 17.41 -0.46
N THR A 191 1.97 16.26 -1.11
CA THR A 191 2.84 16.03 -2.25
C THR A 191 2.00 15.98 -3.53
N LEU A 192 2.52 16.60 -4.59
CA LEU A 192 1.89 16.56 -5.91
C LEU A 192 2.18 15.22 -6.59
N PHE A 193 1.13 14.52 -6.99
CA PHE A 193 1.16 13.35 -7.87
C PHE A 193 1.15 13.74 -9.34
#